data_AF-A0A932QB77-F1
#
_entry.id   AF-A0A932QB77-F1
#
_cell.length_a   1.000
_cell.length_b   1.000
_cell.length_c   1.000
_cell.angle_alpha   90.00
_cell.angle_beta   90.00
_cell.angle_gamma   90.00
#
_symmetry.space_group_name_H-M   'P 1'
#
loop_
_entity.id
_entity.type
_entity.pdbx_description
1 polymer ?
#
loop_
_entity_poly.entity_id
_entity_poly.type
_entity_poly.pdbx_seq_one_letter_code
_entity_poly.pdbx_strand_id
1 'polypeptide(L)'
;MPEKNLETLREAVCRAGAGKIGDYTQCSFSFDGEGTFFGGESTKPVVGRAGQLERSREKRFEVVFPWKALGEVVAAARSAHPYEEMAYDVLELAQPARPLGYGFVGKYAGIHNKAAPMDAGEVEPLAFHKLLDNVKQIFQLSSVTVAGPGLADSKMRVQNLAFSPGSGSSFVSAASAKGADVYVCGEIGYHQMLEARQKGMTLVMLGHSYSERFFVETVAEWCEAVGPVRKVFETVHETK
;
A
#
# COMPACT_ATOMS: atom_id res chain seq x y z
N MET A 1 -0.33 -10.92 -32.64
CA MET A 1 0.00 -12.34 -32.90
C MET A 1 -1.16 -13.12 -33.55
N PRO A 2 -0.96 -14.31 -34.14
CA PRO A 2 -2.04 -15.13 -34.74
C PRO A 2 -3.05 -15.63 -33.71
N GLU A 3 -4.33 -15.67 -34.06
CA GLU A 3 -5.43 -16.03 -33.15
C GLU A 3 -5.28 -17.43 -32.52
N LYS A 4 -4.82 -18.43 -33.28
CA LYS A 4 -4.66 -19.81 -32.81
C LYS A 4 -3.71 -19.98 -31.62
N ASN A 5 -2.85 -18.99 -31.36
CA ASN A 5 -1.86 -19.02 -30.29
C ASN A 5 -2.27 -18.22 -29.05
N LEU A 6 -3.43 -17.54 -29.09
CA LEU A 6 -3.88 -16.64 -28.03
C LEU A 6 -4.05 -17.36 -26.68
N GLU A 7 -4.68 -18.54 -26.67
CA GLU A 7 -4.93 -19.28 -25.43
C GLU A 7 -3.63 -19.70 -24.74
N THR A 8 -2.69 -20.26 -25.52
CA THR A 8 -1.37 -20.68 -25.02
C THR A 8 -0.60 -19.51 -24.41
N LEU A 9 -0.65 -18.33 -25.05
CA LEU A 9 -0.04 -17.13 -24.51
C LEU A 9 -0.70 -16.69 -23.21
N ARG A 10 -2.05 -16.65 -23.17
CA ARG A 10 -2.83 -16.24 -22.00
C ARG A 10 -2.49 -17.12 -20.79
N GLU A 11 -2.52 -18.44 -20.95
CA GLU A 11 -2.21 -19.38 -19.87
C GLU A 11 -0.76 -19.22 -19.37
N ALA A 12 0.19 -18.98 -20.26
CA ALA A 12 1.60 -18.81 -19.89
C ALA A 12 1.82 -17.55 -19.03
N VAL A 13 1.32 -16.40 -19.48
CA VAL A 13 1.50 -15.14 -18.73
C VAL A 13 0.70 -15.12 -17.43
N CYS A 14 -0.47 -15.76 -17.40
CA CYS A 14 -1.28 -15.82 -16.18
C CYS A 14 -0.62 -16.68 -15.10
N ARG A 15 0.04 -17.79 -15.49
CA ARG A 15 0.86 -18.59 -14.57
C ARG A 15 2.08 -17.83 -14.05
N ALA A 16 2.62 -16.91 -14.85
CA ALA A 16 3.71 -16.01 -14.45
C ALA A 16 3.24 -14.80 -13.61
N GLY A 17 1.97 -14.75 -13.20
CA GLY A 17 1.45 -13.73 -12.28
C GLY A 17 0.74 -12.55 -12.92
N ALA A 18 0.46 -12.62 -14.23
CA ALA A 18 -0.38 -11.63 -14.91
C ALA A 18 -1.89 -11.94 -14.76
N GLY A 19 -2.73 -10.93 -14.97
CA GLY A 19 -4.18 -11.10 -15.07
C GLY A 19 -4.89 -11.36 -13.73
N LYS A 20 -4.27 -11.00 -12.60
CA LYS A 20 -4.93 -11.01 -11.28
C LYS A 20 -5.36 -9.60 -10.87
N ILE A 21 -6.66 -9.39 -10.71
CA ILE A 21 -7.24 -8.11 -10.29
C ILE A 21 -8.29 -8.38 -9.20
N GLY A 22 -7.99 -8.00 -7.95
CA GLY A 22 -8.80 -8.40 -6.79
C GLY A 22 -8.89 -9.92 -6.68
N ASP A 23 -10.12 -10.43 -6.62
CA ASP A 23 -10.41 -11.87 -6.57
C ASP A 23 -10.50 -12.54 -7.96
N TYR A 24 -10.46 -11.76 -9.04
CA TYR A 24 -10.52 -12.27 -10.40
C TYR A 24 -9.12 -12.69 -10.89
N THR A 25 -9.06 -13.82 -11.61
CA THR A 25 -7.84 -14.34 -12.24
C THR A 25 -8.02 -14.44 -13.75
N GLN A 26 -6.92 -14.54 -14.50
CA GLN A 26 -6.89 -14.60 -15.97
C GLN A 26 -7.55 -13.41 -16.69
N CYS A 27 -7.63 -12.26 -16.01
CA CYS A 27 -8.15 -11.02 -16.57
C CYS A 27 -7.27 -10.55 -17.72
N SER A 28 -7.82 -10.52 -18.93
CA SER A 28 -7.12 -10.04 -20.13
C SER A 28 -8.13 -9.46 -21.11
N PHE A 29 -7.64 -8.62 -22.02
CA PHE A 29 -8.42 -8.07 -23.12
C PHE A 29 -7.72 -8.40 -24.44
N SER A 30 -8.50 -8.69 -25.48
CA SER A 30 -7.94 -8.93 -26.81
C SER A 30 -8.84 -8.42 -27.90
N PHE A 31 -8.26 -7.86 -28.95
CA PHE A 31 -8.99 -7.38 -30.12
C PHE A 31 -8.26 -7.69 -31.42
N ASP A 32 -9.03 -7.77 -32.51
CA ASP A 32 -8.51 -8.01 -33.84
C ASP A 32 -7.86 -6.76 -34.44
N GLY A 33 -6.77 -6.96 -35.17
CA GLY A 33 -6.06 -5.93 -35.91
C GLY A 33 -5.33 -6.52 -37.12
N GLU A 34 -4.72 -5.63 -37.90
CA GLU A 34 -3.81 -6.00 -38.97
C GLU A 34 -2.38 -5.60 -38.59
N GLY A 35 -1.50 -6.58 -38.53
CA GLY A 35 -0.07 -6.37 -38.38
C GLY A 35 0.59 -6.30 -39.76
N THR A 36 1.56 -5.40 -39.92
CA THR A 36 2.38 -5.31 -41.12
C THR A 36 3.85 -5.40 -40.77
N PHE A 37 4.62 -6.17 -41.51
CA PHE A 37 6.06 -6.29 -41.28
C PHE A 37 6.80 -6.58 -42.58
N PHE A 38 8.07 -6.17 -42.64
CA PHE A 38 8.97 -6.49 -43.73
C PHE A 38 10.13 -7.30 -43.16
N GLY A 39 10.14 -8.60 -43.43
CA GLY A 39 11.24 -9.47 -43.01
C GLY A 39 12.41 -9.35 -43.99
N GLY A 40 13.63 -9.13 -43.49
CA GLY A 40 14.85 -9.23 -44.32
C GLY A 40 15.06 -10.65 -44.85
N GLU A 41 15.99 -10.85 -45.79
CA GLU A 41 16.20 -12.14 -46.46
C GLU A 41 16.54 -13.32 -45.52
N SER A 42 17.13 -13.04 -44.36
CA SER A 42 17.49 -14.05 -43.35
C SER A 42 16.35 -14.40 -42.39
N THR A 43 15.20 -13.71 -42.48
CA THR A 43 14.09 -13.91 -41.53
C THR A 43 13.34 -15.21 -41.79
N LYS A 44 12.77 -15.80 -40.73
CA LYS A 44 11.94 -17.01 -40.79
C LYS A 44 10.53 -16.69 -40.31
N PRO A 45 9.75 -15.91 -41.07
CA PRO A 45 8.42 -15.49 -40.63
C PRO A 45 7.50 -16.71 -40.51
N VAL A 46 6.73 -16.76 -39.43
CA VAL A 46 5.72 -17.81 -39.20
C VAL A 46 4.53 -17.69 -40.15
N VAL A 47 4.28 -16.47 -40.63
CA VAL A 47 3.26 -16.14 -41.63
C VAL A 47 3.93 -15.31 -42.74
N GLY A 48 3.76 -15.70 -44.00
CA GLY A 48 4.33 -14.95 -45.13
C GLY A 48 5.71 -15.45 -45.60
N ARG A 49 6.46 -14.59 -46.30
CA ARG A 49 7.80 -14.87 -46.86
C ARG A 49 8.77 -13.73 -46.58
N ALA A 50 10.06 -14.08 -46.47
CA ALA A 50 11.14 -13.12 -46.36
C ALA A 50 11.29 -12.26 -47.63
N GLY A 51 11.78 -11.04 -47.49
CA GLY A 51 12.06 -10.11 -48.59
C GLY A 51 10.85 -9.36 -49.14
N GLN A 52 9.68 -9.46 -48.52
CA GLN A 52 8.46 -8.78 -48.95
C GLN A 52 7.68 -8.19 -47.77
N LEU A 53 6.86 -7.17 -48.06
CA LEU A 53 5.94 -6.59 -47.09
C LEU A 53 4.77 -7.55 -46.89
N GLU A 54 4.62 -8.05 -45.68
CA GLU A 54 3.53 -8.92 -45.27
C GLU A 54 2.46 -8.15 -44.52
N ARG A 55 1.22 -8.62 -44.66
CA ARG A 55 0.07 -8.19 -43.88
C ARG A 55 -0.62 -9.42 -43.31
N SER A 56 -0.85 -9.43 -42.01
CA SER A 56 -1.50 -10.56 -41.33
C SER A 56 -2.58 -10.07 -40.38
N ARG A 57 -3.71 -10.80 -40.32
CA ARG A 57 -4.65 -10.63 -39.22
C ARG A 57 -4.02 -11.13 -37.93
N GLU A 58 -4.12 -10.31 -36.90
CA GLU A 58 -3.53 -10.57 -35.61
C GLU A 58 -4.48 -10.17 -34.47
N LYS A 59 -4.33 -10.84 -33.33
CA LYS A 59 -4.85 -10.38 -32.05
C LYS A 59 -3.81 -9.51 -31.37
N ARG A 60 -4.23 -8.34 -30.90
CA ARG A 60 -3.54 -7.61 -29.84
C ARG A 60 -4.08 -8.13 -28.51
N PHE A 61 -3.18 -8.55 -27.62
CA PHE A 61 -3.51 -9.10 -26.31
C PHE A 61 -2.92 -8.22 -25.22
N GLU A 62 -3.75 -7.87 -24.25
CA GLU A 62 -3.43 -6.95 -23.18
C GLU A 62 -3.74 -7.61 -21.84
N VAL A 63 -2.80 -7.47 -20.90
CA VAL A 63 -2.89 -8.04 -19.56
C VAL A 63 -2.19 -7.12 -18.57
N VAL A 64 -2.76 -7.00 -17.36
CA VAL A 64 -2.18 -6.22 -16.26
C VAL A 64 -1.42 -7.16 -15.33
N PHE A 65 -0.26 -6.72 -14.84
CA PHE A 65 0.55 -7.45 -13.87
C PHE A 65 1.26 -6.49 -12.90
N PRO A 66 1.65 -6.94 -11.70
CA PRO A 66 2.47 -6.15 -10.79
C PRO A 66 3.86 -5.92 -11.38
N TRP A 67 4.45 -4.73 -11.15
CA TRP A 67 5.79 -4.38 -11.66
C TRP A 67 6.86 -5.46 -11.40
N LYS A 68 6.86 -6.05 -10.20
CA LYS A 68 7.79 -7.12 -9.82
C LYS A 68 7.71 -8.39 -10.69
N ALA A 69 6.59 -8.63 -11.36
CA ALA A 69 6.36 -9.79 -12.22
C ALA A 69 6.80 -9.54 -13.68
N LEU A 70 7.25 -8.33 -14.03
CA LEU A 70 7.59 -7.95 -15.41
C LEU A 70 8.55 -8.96 -16.06
N GLY A 71 9.64 -9.31 -15.38
CA GLY A 71 10.63 -10.23 -15.92
C GLY A 71 10.05 -11.62 -16.21
N GLU A 72 9.31 -12.18 -15.26
CA GLU A 72 8.70 -13.52 -15.41
C GLU A 72 7.61 -13.53 -16.48
N VAL A 73 6.76 -12.50 -16.52
CA VAL A 73 5.67 -12.38 -17.49
C VAL A 73 6.20 -12.24 -18.91
N VAL A 74 7.19 -11.38 -19.13
CA VAL A 74 7.79 -11.19 -20.47
C VAL A 74 8.53 -12.46 -20.93
N ALA A 75 9.23 -13.14 -20.03
CA ALA A 75 9.89 -14.41 -20.35
C ALA A 75 8.87 -15.50 -20.72
N ALA A 76 7.78 -15.63 -19.94
CA ALA A 76 6.70 -16.56 -20.23
C ALA A 76 5.99 -16.23 -21.56
N ALA A 77 5.72 -14.96 -21.81
CA ALA A 77 5.14 -14.49 -23.06
C ALA A 77 6.03 -14.86 -24.24
N ARG A 78 7.33 -14.51 -24.20
CA ARG A 78 8.30 -14.81 -25.26
C ARG A 78 8.40 -16.31 -25.53
N SER A 79 8.42 -17.15 -24.48
CA SER A 79 8.50 -18.60 -24.63
C SER A 79 7.23 -19.23 -25.24
N ALA A 80 6.07 -18.63 -25.01
CA ALA A 80 4.79 -19.11 -25.54
C ALA A 80 4.42 -18.48 -26.90
N HIS A 81 5.11 -17.40 -27.28
CA HIS A 81 4.81 -16.66 -28.48
C HIS A 81 5.26 -17.43 -29.74
N PRO A 82 4.45 -17.47 -30.81
CA PRO A 82 4.81 -18.24 -32.00
C PRO A 82 5.98 -17.63 -32.79
N TYR A 83 6.16 -16.31 -32.73
CA TYR A 83 7.19 -15.60 -33.48
C TYR A 83 8.53 -15.62 -32.75
N GLU A 84 9.62 -15.75 -33.51
CA GLU A 84 11.01 -15.66 -33.03
C GLU A 84 11.26 -14.36 -32.27
N GLU A 85 10.80 -13.24 -32.86
CA GLU A 85 10.82 -11.93 -32.21
C GLU A 85 9.38 -11.49 -31.89
N MET A 86 9.05 -11.51 -30.60
CA MET A 86 7.76 -11.04 -30.09
C MET A 86 7.76 -9.51 -30.01
N ALA A 87 6.83 -8.86 -30.72
CA ALA A 87 6.52 -7.45 -30.52
C ALA A 87 5.61 -7.26 -29.31
N TYR A 88 5.97 -6.36 -28.38
CA TYR A 88 5.18 -6.04 -27.19
C TYR A 88 5.52 -4.65 -26.66
N ASP A 89 4.57 -4.08 -25.92
CA ASP A 89 4.73 -2.82 -25.20
C ASP A 89 4.58 -3.08 -23.68
N VAL A 90 5.29 -2.29 -22.86
CA VAL A 90 5.08 -2.23 -21.41
C VAL A 90 4.61 -0.83 -21.07
N LEU A 91 3.34 -0.71 -20.69
CA LEU A 91 2.72 0.55 -20.33
C LEU A 91 2.59 0.66 -18.81
N GLU A 92 3.18 1.69 -18.22
CA GLU A 92 2.95 2.01 -16.82
C GLU A 92 1.56 2.62 -16.65
N LEU A 93 0.70 1.92 -15.89
CA LEU A 93 -0.63 2.41 -15.58
C LEU A 93 -0.58 3.29 -14.34
N ALA A 94 -1.23 4.46 -14.40
CA ALA A 94 -1.47 5.28 -13.23
C ALA A 94 -2.29 4.46 -12.21
N GLN A 95 -1.63 3.98 -11.16
CA GLN A 95 -2.32 3.32 -10.07
C GLN A 95 -3.05 4.38 -9.26
N PRO A 96 -4.32 4.15 -8.85
CA PRO A 96 -4.89 4.97 -7.79
C PRO A 96 -3.95 4.88 -6.59
N ALA A 97 -3.74 6.02 -5.91
CA ALA A 97 -2.84 6.08 -4.76
C ALA A 97 -3.15 4.92 -3.83
N ARG A 98 -2.20 3.99 -3.68
CA ARG A 98 -2.32 2.97 -2.63
C ARG A 98 -2.43 3.75 -1.31
N PRO A 99 -3.25 3.31 -0.36
CA PRO A 99 -3.35 3.93 0.96
C PRO A 99 -2.11 3.61 1.81
N LEU A 100 -0.91 3.78 1.23
CA LEU A 100 0.36 3.72 1.92
C LEU A 100 0.71 5.13 2.35
N GLY A 101 1.10 5.26 3.62
CA GLY A 101 1.48 6.53 4.21
C GLY A 101 2.16 6.28 5.55
N TYR A 102 2.63 7.37 6.16
CA TYR A 102 3.41 7.33 7.41
C TYR A 102 2.55 7.21 8.67
N GLY A 103 1.22 7.17 8.53
CA GLY A 103 0.29 7.11 9.64
C GLY A 103 -1.15 6.98 9.20
N PHE A 104 -2.06 7.07 10.16
CA PHE A 104 -3.49 6.88 9.96
C PHE A 104 -4.26 8.08 10.49
N VAL A 105 -5.41 8.35 9.88
CA VAL A 105 -6.42 9.27 10.41
C VAL A 105 -7.79 8.64 10.20
N GLY A 106 -8.63 8.69 11.21
CA GLY A 106 -9.97 8.13 11.14
C GLY A 106 -10.75 8.30 12.42
N LYS A 107 -11.98 7.78 12.41
CA LYS A 107 -12.85 7.78 13.59
C LYS A 107 -12.30 6.80 14.62
N TYR A 108 -12.08 7.26 15.85
CA TYR A 108 -11.60 6.43 16.94
C TYR A 108 -12.77 5.87 17.76
N ALA A 109 -12.96 4.55 17.72
CA ALA A 109 -14.05 3.87 18.42
C ALA A 109 -13.67 3.29 19.79
N GLY A 110 -12.42 3.45 20.21
CA GLY A 110 -11.92 2.92 21.47
C GLY A 110 -10.99 1.72 21.30
N ILE A 111 -10.80 0.97 22.39
CA ILE A 111 -9.99 -0.25 22.40
C ILE A 111 -10.87 -1.42 21.96
N HIS A 112 -10.54 -2.04 20.83
CA HIS A 112 -11.21 -3.23 20.32
C HIS A 112 -10.26 -4.41 20.23
N ASN A 113 -10.81 -5.61 20.37
CA ASN A 113 -10.05 -6.84 20.19
C ASN A 113 -9.87 -7.11 18.68
N LYS A 114 -8.64 -7.45 18.26
CA LYS A 114 -8.21 -7.64 16.86
C LYS A 114 -9.07 -8.67 16.10
N ALA A 115 -9.80 -9.54 16.81
CA ALA A 115 -10.60 -10.63 16.27
C ALA A 115 -12.04 -10.25 15.84
N ALA A 116 -12.56 -9.07 16.19
CA ALA A 116 -13.90 -8.65 15.81
C ALA A 116 -13.81 -7.53 14.74
N PRO A 117 -14.29 -7.76 13.50
CA PRO A 117 -14.42 -6.68 12.54
C PRO A 117 -15.32 -5.61 13.14
N MET A 118 -14.85 -4.36 13.17
CA MET A 118 -15.69 -3.23 13.51
C MET A 118 -16.56 -2.91 12.29
N ASP A 119 -17.88 -2.97 12.46
CA ASP A 119 -18.77 -2.29 11.52
C ASP A 119 -18.46 -0.79 11.56
N ALA A 120 -18.29 -0.17 10.40
CA ALA A 120 -18.03 1.26 10.24
C ALA A 120 -19.27 2.12 10.54
N GLY A 121 -20.12 1.67 11.47
CA GLY A 121 -21.31 2.36 11.93
C GLY A 121 -20.98 3.67 12.64
N GLU A 122 -22.01 4.30 13.21
CA GLU A 122 -21.85 5.56 13.93
C GLU A 122 -21.00 5.35 15.19
N VAL A 123 -19.81 5.95 15.18
CA VAL A 123 -18.90 5.99 16.33
C VAL A 123 -19.15 7.28 17.09
N GLU A 124 -19.65 7.14 18.32
CA GLU A 124 -19.89 8.24 19.24
C GLU A 124 -18.57 8.91 19.67
N PRO A 125 -18.49 10.26 19.68
CA PRO A 125 -17.30 10.97 20.13
C PRO A 125 -16.91 10.66 21.59
N LEU A 126 -15.67 10.23 21.77
CA LEU A 126 -15.10 9.86 23.07
C LEU A 126 -14.65 11.10 23.84
N ALA A 127 -14.82 11.12 25.17
CA ALA A 127 -14.25 12.19 25.98
C ALA A 127 -12.71 12.15 25.95
N PHE A 128 -12.05 13.30 25.82
CA PHE A 128 -10.60 13.38 25.65
C PHE A 128 -9.81 12.68 26.77
N HIS A 129 -10.24 12.78 28.03
CA HIS A 129 -9.58 12.09 29.14
C HIS A 129 -9.60 10.55 28.99
N LYS A 130 -10.69 9.98 28.44
CA LYS A 130 -10.77 8.54 28.16
C LYS A 130 -9.82 8.13 27.05
N LEU A 131 -9.60 8.98 26.03
CA LEU A 131 -8.56 8.74 25.05
C LEU A 131 -7.18 8.68 25.71
N LEU A 132 -6.87 9.61 26.61
CA LEU A 132 -5.59 9.61 27.33
C LEU A 132 -5.42 8.35 28.18
N ASP A 133 -6.46 7.90 28.88
CA ASP A 133 -6.46 6.65 29.65
C ASP A 133 -6.17 5.45 28.73
N ASN A 134 -6.87 5.37 27.58
CA ASN A 134 -6.66 4.31 26.60
C ASN A 134 -5.23 4.32 26.04
N VAL A 135 -4.72 5.49 25.66
CA VAL A 135 -3.35 5.65 25.14
C VAL A 135 -2.33 5.19 26.18
N LYS A 136 -2.47 5.62 27.43
CA LYS A 136 -1.58 5.18 28.52
C LYS A 136 -1.65 3.68 28.76
N GLN A 137 -2.86 3.09 28.70
CA GLN A 137 -3.04 1.66 28.84
C GLN A 137 -2.39 0.88 27.69
N ILE A 138 -2.63 1.28 26.44
CA ILE A 138 -2.09 0.62 25.24
C ILE A 138 -0.56 0.67 25.27
N PHE A 139 0.02 1.86 25.43
CA PHE A 139 1.46 2.07 25.36
C PHE A 139 2.20 1.81 26.68
N GLN A 140 1.47 1.42 27.73
CA GLN A 140 1.99 1.14 29.09
C GLN A 140 2.77 2.33 29.67
N LEU A 141 2.16 3.52 29.61
CA LEU A 141 2.78 4.78 30.05
C LEU A 141 2.13 5.31 31.32
N SER A 142 2.93 5.80 32.26
CA SER A 142 2.43 6.50 33.46
C SER A 142 1.90 7.90 33.12
N SER A 143 2.50 8.56 32.13
CA SER A 143 2.18 9.92 31.71
C SER A 143 2.43 10.12 30.22
N VAL A 144 1.83 11.17 29.67
CA VAL A 144 2.01 11.61 28.28
C VAL A 144 2.07 13.14 28.27
N THR A 145 2.71 13.72 27.26
CA THR A 145 2.75 15.18 27.09
C THR A 145 1.62 15.60 26.17
N VAL A 146 0.86 16.62 26.55
CA VAL A 146 -0.27 17.14 25.76
C VAL A 146 -0.01 18.61 25.42
N ALA A 147 -0.37 19.02 24.20
CA ALA A 147 -0.37 20.42 23.79
C ALA A 147 -1.64 20.75 22.99
N GLY A 148 -2.24 21.91 23.20
CA GLY A 148 -3.45 22.35 22.46
C GLY A 148 -4.72 22.42 23.32
N PRO A 149 -5.90 22.56 22.69
CA PRO A 149 -7.16 22.87 23.38
C PRO A 149 -7.58 21.86 24.45
N GLY A 150 -7.25 20.58 24.28
CA GLY A 150 -7.61 19.53 25.25
C GLY A 150 -7.01 19.70 26.66
N LEU A 151 -6.02 20.58 26.83
CA LEU A 151 -5.53 20.97 28.17
C LEU A 151 -6.50 21.88 28.92
N ALA A 152 -7.24 22.72 28.20
CA ALA A 152 -8.10 23.75 28.76
C ALA A 152 -9.59 23.34 28.77
N ASP A 153 -9.98 22.41 27.90
CA ASP A 153 -11.36 21.94 27.77
C ASP A 153 -11.55 20.52 28.31
N SER A 154 -12.01 20.42 29.55
CA SER A 154 -12.34 19.14 30.20
C SER A 154 -13.54 18.41 29.58
N LYS A 155 -14.31 19.09 28.72
CA LYS A 155 -15.48 18.55 28.02
C LYS A 155 -15.17 18.17 26.57
N MET A 156 -13.92 18.34 26.12
CA MET A 156 -13.49 18.03 24.76
C MET A 156 -13.90 16.59 24.39
N ARG A 157 -14.52 16.49 23.21
CA ARG A 157 -14.89 15.22 22.58
C ARG A 157 -13.97 14.98 21.38
N VAL A 158 -13.56 13.74 21.20
CA VAL A 158 -12.69 13.28 20.12
C VAL A 158 -13.46 12.31 19.26
N GLN A 159 -13.60 12.63 17.98
CA GLN A 159 -14.11 11.71 16.98
C GLN A 159 -12.98 11.27 16.05
N ASN A 160 -12.22 12.23 15.50
CA ASN A 160 -11.17 11.96 14.53
C ASN A 160 -9.80 11.96 15.22
N LEU A 161 -9.12 10.82 15.14
CA LEU A 161 -7.78 10.62 15.67
C LEU A 161 -6.80 10.42 14.51
N ALA A 162 -5.71 11.19 14.52
CA ALA A 162 -4.53 10.91 13.73
C ALA A 162 -3.46 10.22 14.57
N PHE A 163 -2.72 9.28 13.97
CA PHE A 163 -1.58 8.62 14.60
C PHE A 163 -0.44 8.41 13.61
N SER A 164 0.78 8.79 14.02
CA SER A 164 2.02 8.49 13.30
C SER A 164 3.13 8.37 14.35
N PRO A 165 3.76 7.20 14.50
CA PRO A 165 4.80 7.00 15.50
C PRO A 165 6.08 7.77 15.12
N GLY A 166 7.01 7.89 16.08
CA GLY A 166 8.28 8.58 15.90
C GLY A 166 8.14 10.10 15.85
N SER A 167 8.95 10.73 14.99
CA SER A 167 8.96 12.19 14.81
C SER A 167 7.80 12.67 13.95
N GLY A 168 6.77 13.25 14.58
CA GLY A 168 5.50 13.58 13.94
C GLY A 168 5.40 14.99 13.36
N SER A 169 6.43 15.83 13.53
CA SER A 169 6.35 17.27 13.27
C SER A 169 5.90 17.60 11.85
N SER A 170 6.44 16.91 10.85
CA SER A 170 6.13 17.12 9.43
C SER A 170 4.67 16.81 9.06
N PHE A 171 3.94 16.07 9.91
CA PHE A 171 2.58 15.62 9.61
C PHE A 171 1.48 16.44 10.32
N VAL A 172 1.82 17.41 11.17
CA VAL A 172 0.83 18.24 11.88
C VAL A 172 -0.14 18.93 10.91
N SER A 173 0.39 19.53 9.84
CA SER A 173 -0.45 20.21 8.84
C SER A 173 -1.37 19.23 8.12
N ALA A 174 -0.85 18.05 7.75
CA ALA A 174 -1.61 17.02 7.05
C ALA A 174 -2.70 16.39 7.94
N ALA A 175 -2.41 16.14 9.22
CA ALA A 175 -3.36 15.61 10.19
C ALA A 175 -4.54 16.58 10.39
N SER A 176 -4.22 17.86 10.59
CA SER A 176 -5.25 18.89 10.76
C SER A 176 -6.07 19.11 9.47
N ALA A 177 -5.43 19.11 8.29
CA ALA A 177 -6.14 19.23 7.02
C ALA A 177 -7.11 18.06 6.75
N LYS A 178 -6.85 16.90 7.34
CA LYS A 178 -7.75 15.74 7.32
C LYS A 178 -8.80 15.74 8.46
N GLY A 179 -8.89 16.83 9.23
CA GLY A 179 -9.91 17.03 10.25
C GLY A 179 -9.67 16.26 11.54
N ALA A 180 -8.42 15.95 11.89
CA ALA A 180 -8.10 15.32 13.17
C ALA A 180 -8.38 16.28 14.34
N ASP A 181 -9.11 15.80 15.35
CA ASP A 181 -9.30 16.51 16.63
C ASP A 181 -8.05 16.36 17.51
N VAL A 182 -7.49 15.14 17.49
CA VAL A 182 -6.28 14.77 18.22
C VAL A 182 -5.27 14.13 17.28
N TYR A 183 -4.00 14.50 17.40
CA TYR A 183 -2.89 13.84 16.74
C TYR A 183 -1.92 13.25 17.78
N VAL A 184 -1.75 11.92 17.74
CA VAL A 184 -0.86 11.16 18.61
C VAL A 184 0.43 10.80 17.87
N CYS A 185 1.58 11.05 18.47
CA CYS A 185 2.89 10.70 17.91
C CYS A 185 3.97 10.53 18.99
N GLY A 186 5.22 10.30 18.59
CA GLY A 186 6.34 10.26 19.53
C GLY A 186 6.72 11.65 20.02
N GLU A 187 7.06 12.56 19.11
CA GLU A 187 7.57 13.91 19.44
C GLU A 187 7.15 14.97 18.40
N ILE A 188 7.02 16.21 18.86
CA ILE A 188 6.70 17.39 18.04
C ILE A 188 7.59 18.58 18.43
N GLY A 189 8.12 19.27 17.43
CA GLY A 189 8.87 20.52 17.61
C GLY A 189 8.00 21.69 18.05
N TYR A 190 8.59 22.68 18.71
CA TYR A 190 7.86 23.81 19.30
C TYR A 190 6.95 24.56 18.31
N HIS A 191 7.45 24.87 17.10
CA HIS A 191 6.68 25.59 16.10
C HIS A 191 5.45 24.81 15.62
N GLN A 192 5.59 23.49 15.46
CA GLN A 192 4.49 22.62 15.09
C GLN A 192 3.46 22.47 16.23
N MET A 193 3.88 22.56 17.50
CA MET A 193 2.93 22.65 18.62
C MET A 193 2.09 23.94 18.55
N LEU A 194 2.71 25.07 18.21
CA LEU A 194 1.98 26.33 18.03
C LEU A 194 1.03 26.26 16.82
N GLU A 195 1.48 25.67 15.71
CA GLU A 195 0.65 25.46 14.52
C GLU A 195 -0.59 24.62 14.84
N ALA A 196 -0.42 23.47 15.51
CA ALA A 196 -1.53 22.61 15.90
C ALA A 196 -2.53 23.36 16.79
N ARG A 197 -2.04 24.14 17.76
CA ARG A 197 -2.88 24.96 18.64
C ARG A 197 -3.68 26.02 17.87
N GLN A 198 -3.05 26.70 16.90
CA GLN A 198 -3.74 27.68 16.05
C GLN A 198 -4.84 27.02 15.20
N LYS A 199 -4.61 25.77 14.77
CA LYS A 199 -5.58 24.97 14.02
C LYS A 199 -6.63 24.27 14.89
N GLY A 200 -6.62 24.50 16.21
CA GLY A 200 -7.56 23.89 17.15
C GLY A 200 -7.37 22.37 17.36
N MET A 201 -6.26 21.81 16.89
CA MET A 201 -5.95 20.38 17.05
C MET A 201 -5.14 20.15 18.33
N THR A 202 -5.48 19.09 19.07
CA THR A 202 -4.73 18.69 20.26
C THR A 202 -3.66 17.67 19.91
N LEU A 203 -2.46 17.84 20.44
CA LEU A 203 -1.32 16.93 20.29
C LEU A 203 -1.16 16.08 21.54
N VAL A 204 -0.86 14.79 21.36
CA VAL A 204 -0.49 13.86 22.43
C VAL A 204 0.82 13.19 22.05
N MET A 205 1.88 13.49 22.79
CA MET A 205 3.23 12.99 22.55
C MET A 205 3.57 11.91 23.57
N LEU A 206 3.96 10.74 23.05
CA LEU A 206 4.25 9.53 23.83
C LEU A 206 5.73 9.37 24.17
N GLY A 207 6.61 10.11 23.46
CA GLY A 207 8.04 9.82 23.36
C GLY A 207 8.32 8.89 22.18
N HIS A 208 9.43 9.15 21.48
CA HIS A 208 9.77 8.50 20.21
C HIS A 208 9.74 6.96 20.31
N SER A 209 10.57 6.40 21.17
CA SER A 209 10.69 4.94 21.34
C SER A 209 9.41 4.28 21.84
N TYR A 210 8.62 4.97 22.67
CA TYR A 210 7.36 4.43 23.18
C TYR A 210 6.31 4.33 22.08
N SER A 211 6.22 5.33 21.21
CA SER A 211 5.29 5.31 20.08
C SER A 211 5.61 4.20 19.06
N GLU A 212 6.87 3.76 18.97
CA GLU A 212 7.34 2.73 18.04
C GLU A 212 7.45 1.33 18.66
N ARG A 213 7.11 1.16 19.94
CA ARG A 213 7.41 -0.07 20.70
C ARG A 213 6.88 -1.36 20.06
N PHE A 214 5.74 -1.29 19.37
CA PHE A 214 5.10 -2.44 18.73
C PHE A 214 5.72 -2.82 17.38
N PHE A 215 6.61 -1.99 16.81
CA PHE A 215 7.14 -2.20 15.46
C PHE A 215 7.92 -3.52 15.36
N VAL A 216 8.84 -3.76 16.30
CA VAL A 216 9.71 -4.96 16.28
C VAL A 216 8.88 -6.23 16.43
N GLU A 217 7.92 -6.24 17.35
CA GLU A 217 7.00 -7.36 17.57
C GLU A 217 6.14 -7.64 16.32
N THR A 218 5.58 -6.58 15.71
CA THR A 218 4.77 -6.69 14.49
C THR A 218 5.58 -7.25 13.32
N VAL A 219 6.82 -6.77 13.13
CA VAL A 219 7.70 -7.27 12.07
C VAL A 219 8.11 -8.73 12.33
N ALA A 220 8.34 -9.10 13.58
CA ALA A 220 8.64 -10.49 13.95
C ALA A 220 7.47 -11.42 13.58
N GLU A 221 6.23 -11.07 13.94
CA GLU A 221 5.03 -11.82 13.56
C GLU A 221 4.91 -11.99 12.03
N TRP A 222 5.16 -10.92 11.26
CA TRP A 222 5.10 -10.98 9.79
C TRP A 222 6.19 -11.87 9.20
N CYS A 223 7.41 -11.78 9.72
CA CYS A 223 8.53 -12.60 9.27
C CYS A 223 8.25 -14.09 9.54
N GLU A 224 7.74 -14.44 10.73
CA GLU A 224 7.33 -15.82 11.06
C GLU A 224 6.23 -16.35 10.14
N ALA A 225 5.28 -15.50 9.71
CA ALA A 225 4.22 -15.89 8.78
C ALA A 225 4.73 -16.21 7.36
N VAL A 226 5.90 -15.70 6.97
CA VAL A 226 6.50 -15.96 5.65
C VAL A 226 7.28 -17.28 5.63
N GLY A 227 7.79 -17.73 6.77
CA GLY A 227 8.53 -18.99 6.90
C GLY A 227 9.42 -19.03 8.14
N PRO A 228 10.19 -20.11 8.35
CA PRO A 228 11.08 -20.22 9.50
C PRO A 228 12.17 -19.14 9.46
N VAL A 229 12.21 -18.28 10.48
CA VAL A 229 13.18 -17.19 10.60
C VAL A 229 14.18 -17.54 11.69
N ARG A 230 15.47 -17.42 11.39
CA ARG A 230 16.52 -17.47 12.41
C ARG A 230 16.51 -16.14 13.16
N LYS A 231 16.14 -16.14 14.44
CA LYS A 231 16.19 -14.95 15.30
C LYS A 231 17.66 -14.57 15.55
N VAL A 232 18.07 -13.38 15.12
CA VAL A 232 19.46 -12.87 15.29
C VAL A 232 19.51 -11.68 16.26
N PHE A 233 18.36 -11.18 16.74
CA PHE A 233 18.27 -10.03 17.63
C PHE A 233 17.29 -10.30 18.79
N GLU A 234 17.65 -9.83 19.98
CA GLU A 234 16.78 -9.74 21.15
C GLU A 234 16.45 -8.27 21.43
N THR A 235 15.17 -7.96 21.62
CA THR A 235 14.73 -6.62 22.00
C THR A 235 15.15 -6.35 23.45
N VAL A 236 16.11 -5.46 23.67
CA VAL A 236 16.45 -4.98 25.01
C VAL A 236 15.43 -3.92 25.40
N HIS A 237 14.44 -4.28 26.21
CA HIS A 237 13.59 -3.28 26.86
C HIS A 237 14.35 -2.69 28.05
N GLU A 238 15.11 -1.62 27.82
CA GLU A 238 15.55 -0.77 28.93
C GLU A 238 14.34 0.00 29.47
N THR A 239 13.63 -0.60 30.43
CA THR A 239 12.79 0.17 31.35
C THR A 239 13.70 0.93 32.31
N LYS A 240 13.86 2.23 32.10
CA LYS A 240 14.24 3.17 33.15
C LYS A 240 13.01 3.67 33.88
#